data_AF-A0A351LZ74-F1
#
_entry.id   AF-A0A351LZ74-F1
#
_cell.length_a   1.000
_cell.length_b   1.000
_cell.length_c   1.000
_cell.angle_alpha   90.00
_cell.angle_beta   90.00
_cell.angle_gamma   90.00
#
_symmetry.space_group_name_H-M   'P 1'
#
loop_
_entity.id
_entity.type
_entity.pdbx_description
1 polymer ?
#
loop_
_entity_poly.entity_id
_entity_poly.type
_entity_poly.pdbx_seq_one_letter_code
_entity_poly.pdbx_strand_id
1 'polypeptide(L)'
;MTPVGAPARGGPQEIPRPDGWLPGEPSPWAALEDRVLTLDGILGVLDGRRPVGIRGRPRGDEREAGVLVALYEDPAGGGPHVVLTRRSPRLASHSHEVSFPGGRRDPGD
;
A
#
# COMPACT_ATOMS: atom_id res chain seq x y z
N MET A 1 -18.89 -23.04 22.87
CA MET A 1 -18.08 -22.83 21.66
C MET A 1 -17.42 -21.47 21.81
N THR A 2 -16.17 -21.44 22.28
CA THR A 2 -15.42 -20.20 22.53
C THR A 2 -15.08 -19.55 21.19
N PRO A 3 -15.26 -18.23 20.99
CA PRO A 3 -14.88 -17.60 19.73
C PRO A 3 -13.37 -17.73 19.58
N VAL A 4 -12.92 -18.35 18.49
CA VAL A 4 -11.52 -18.26 18.06
C VAL A 4 -11.30 -16.79 17.73
N GLY A 5 -10.47 -16.11 18.53
CA GLY A 5 -10.10 -14.72 18.25
C GLY A 5 -9.61 -14.59 16.83
N ALA A 6 -10.07 -13.57 16.10
CA ALA A 6 -9.60 -13.31 14.76
C ALA A 6 -8.05 -13.28 14.75
N PRO A 7 -7.38 -13.97 13.82
CA PRO A 7 -5.93 -13.94 13.76
C PRO A 7 -5.46 -12.48 13.69
N ALA A 8 -4.39 -12.14 14.42
CA ALA A 8 -3.80 -10.81 14.36
C ALA A 8 -3.52 -10.44 12.90
N ARG A 9 -3.95 -9.24 12.49
CA ARG A 9 -3.78 -8.76 11.10
C ARG A 9 -2.29 -8.86 10.71
N GLY A 10 -2.00 -9.46 9.57
CA GLY A 10 -0.64 -9.55 8.99
C GLY A 10 0.03 -10.94 9.04
N GLY A 11 -0.34 -11.81 9.98
CA GLY A 11 0.32 -13.11 10.16
C GLY A 11 1.83 -12.99 10.46
N PRO A 12 2.61 -14.10 10.42
CA PRO A 12 4.06 -14.04 10.65
C PRO A 12 4.74 -13.34 9.47
N GLN A 13 5.26 -12.14 9.70
CA GLN A 13 5.96 -11.32 8.72
C GLN A 13 7.41 -11.09 9.17
N GLU A 14 8.29 -11.97 8.71
CA GLU A 14 9.73 -11.81 8.87
C GLU A 14 10.27 -11.06 7.65
N ILE A 15 10.59 -9.77 7.82
CA ILE A 15 11.27 -8.98 6.79
C ILE A 15 12.76 -8.97 7.12
N PRO A 16 13.60 -9.73 6.40
CA PRO A 16 15.03 -9.77 6.68
C PRO A 16 15.63 -8.38 6.45
N ARG A 17 16.38 -7.89 7.45
CA ARG A 17 17.16 -6.66 7.31
C ARG A 17 18.50 -7.05 6.68
N PRO A 18 18.87 -6.47 5.52
CA PRO A 18 20.17 -6.72 4.93
C PRO A 18 21.28 -6.11 5.78
N ASP A 19 22.51 -6.61 5.61
CA ASP A 19 23.69 -6.01 6.25
C ASP A 19 23.84 -4.53 5.84
N GLY A 20 24.19 -3.68 6.80
CA GLY A 20 24.34 -2.24 6.59
C GLY A 20 23.03 -1.46 6.51
N TRP A 21 21.89 -2.07 6.88
CA TRP A 21 20.64 -1.32 7.07
C TRP A 21 20.82 -0.21 8.13
N LEU A 22 20.28 0.96 7.83
CA LEU A 22 20.22 2.10 8.74
C LEU A 22 18.79 2.66 8.74
N PRO A 23 18.28 3.15 9.89
CA PRO A 23 17.06 3.94 9.92
C PRO A 23 17.14 5.10 8.93
N GLY A 24 16.04 5.36 8.23
CA GLY A 24 15.92 6.56 7.42
C GLY A 24 15.79 7.82 8.29
N GLU A 25 16.04 8.98 7.67
CA GLU A 25 15.76 10.28 8.27
C GLU A 25 14.28 10.41 8.67
N PRO A 26 13.94 11.32 9.62
CA PRO A 26 12.56 11.60 9.97
C PRO A 26 11.73 11.92 8.73
N SER A 27 10.47 11.50 8.74
CA SER A 27 9.59 11.80 7.61
C SER A 27 9.44 13.32 7.42
N PRO A 28 9.26 13.82 6.19
CA PRO A 28 9.07 15.25 5.93
C PRO A 28 7.91 15.89 6.70
N TRP A 29 6.94 15.09 7.11
CA TRP A 29 5.78 15.48 7.91
C TRP A 29 5.98 15.32 9.42
N ALA A 30 7.19 15.03 9.90
CA ALA A 30 7.46 14.82 11.32
C ALA A 30 7.20 16.07 12.17
N ALA A 31 7.31 17.28 11.60
CA ALA A 31 7.05 18.52 12.34
C ALA A 31 5.57 18.92 12.41
N LEU A 32 4.66 18.18 11.73
CA LEU A 32 3.25 18.53 11.75
C LEU A 32 2.65 18.26 13.15
N GLU A 33 2.02 19.30 13.72
CA GLU A 33 1.27 19.23 14.97
C GLU A 33 -0.02 18.42 14.79
N ASP A 34 -0.74 18.69 13.70
CA ASP A 34 -1.89 17.89 13.29
C ASP A 34 -1.46 16.80 12.29
N ARG A 35 -1.69 15.55 12.66
CA ARG A 35 -1.40 14.36 11.85
C ARG A 35 -2.66 13.54 11.58
N VAL A 36 -3.84 14.13 11.82
CA VAL A 36 -5.11 13.48 11.54
C VAL A 36 -5.33 13.48 10.04
N LEU A 37 -5.53 12.28 9.49
CA LEU A 37 -6.00 12.10 8.13
C LEU A 37 -7.49 11.78 8.20
N THR A 38 -8.26 12.37 7.29
CA THR A 38 -9.68 12.05 7.09
C THR A 38 -9.89 11.61 5.66
N LEU A 39 -10.89 10.75 5.42
CA LEU A 39 -11.18 10.32 4.06
C LEU A 39 -11.58 11.51 3.17
N ASP A 40 -12.41 12.42 3.69
CA ASP A 40 -12.80 13.66 2.99
C ASP A 40 -11.61 14.56 2.67
N GLY A 41 -10.66 14.71 3.59
CA GLY A 41 -9.45 15.49 3.38
C GLY A 41 -8.59 14.90 2.26
N ILE A 42 -8.46 13.56 2.23
CA ILE A 42 -7.76 12.87 1.15
C ILE A 42 -8.47 13.09 -0.19
N LEU A 43 -9.79 12.91 -0.24
CA LEU A 43 -10.58 13.12 -1.45
C LEU A 43 -10.46 14.56 -1.96
N GLY A 44 -10.51 15.56 -1.07
CA GLY A 44 -10.35 16.96 -1.45
C GLY A 44 -8.99 17.30 -2.05
N VAL A 45 -7.91 16.63 -1.60
CA VAL A 45 -6.56 16.81 -2.17
C VAL A 45 -6.40 16.10 -3.51
N LEU A 46 -7.08 14.98 -3.70
CA LEU A 46 -7.04 14.21 -4.94
C LEU A 46 -7.95 14.79 -6.02
N ASP A 47 -8.99 15.54 -5.64
CA ASP A 47 -9.89 16.17 -6.58
C ASP A 47 -9.15 17.11 -7.54
N GLY A 48 -9.48 17.01 -8.83
CA GLY A 48 -8.79 17.75 -9.90
C GLY A 48 -7.32 17.40 -10.16
N ARG A 49 -6.71 16.50 -9.36
CA ARG A 49 -5.29 16.13 -9.52
C ARG A 49 -5.14 15.24 -10.75
N ARG A 50 -4.28 15.65 -11.69
CA ARG A 50 -3.94 14.83 -12.86
C ARG A 50 -2.57 14.16 -12.70
N PRO A 51 -2.43 12.88 -13.09
CA PRO A 51 -1.13 12.23 -13.14
C PRO A 51 -0.18 13.03 -14.05
N VAL A 52 1.01 13.35 -13.55
CA VAL A 52 2.05 14.12 -14.28
C VAL A 52 2.87 13.24 -15.24
N GLY A 53 2.33 12.08 -15.64
CA GLY A 53 3.01 11.10 -16.48
C GLY A 53 3.98 10.18 -15.72
N ILE A 54 4.54 9.20 -16.43
CA ILE A 54 5.51 8.25 -15.88
C ILE A 54 6.84 8.97 -15.65
N ARG A 55 7.35 8.93 -14.42
CA ARG A 55 8.71 9.41 -14.10
C ARG A 55 9.72 8.32 -14.45
N GLY A 56 10.77 8.68 -15.18
CA GLY A 56 11.86 7.77 -15.57
C GLY A 56 12.02 7.64 -17.08
N ARG A 57 13.06 6.93 -17.51
CA ARG A 57 13.29 6.60 -18.93
C ARG A 57 12.77 5.19 -19.19
N PRO A 58 11.73 5.01 -20.02
CA PRO A 58 11.26 3.69 -20.40
C PRO A 58 12.38 2.89 -21.07
N ARG A 59 12.51 1.62 -20.70
CA ARG A 59 13.43 0.64 -21.30
C ARG A 59 12.82 -0.03 -22.52
N GLY A 60 11.52 0.10 -22.73
CA GLY A 60 10.80 -0.44 -23.89
C GLY A 60 10.28 -1.87 -23.68
N ASP A 61 10.55 -2.48 -22.52
CA ASP A 61 10.07 -3.81 -22.12
C ASP A 61 9.05 -3.76 -20.97
N GLU A 62 8.64 -2.56 -20.57
CA GLU A 62 7.61 -2.37 -19.55
C GLU A 62 6.25 -2.94 -19.98
N ARG A 63 5.52 -3.48 -19.01
CA ARG A 63 4.13 -3.90 -19.20
C ARG A 63 3.21 -3.00 -18.39
N GLU A 64 2.13 -2.57 -19.02
CA GLU A 64 1.09 -1.81 -18.32
C GLU A 64 0.46 -2.66 -17.21
N ALA A 65 0.29 -2.03 -16.05
CA ALA A 65 -0.26 -2.64 -14.86
C ALA A 65 -0.94 -1.56 -14.01
N GLY A 66 -1.95 -1.97 -13.26
CA GLY A 66 -2.69 -1.11 -12.34
C GLY A 66 -2.75 -1.72 -10.94
N VAL A 67 -2.80 -0.84 -9.94
CA VAL A 67 -3.09 -1.23 -8.55
C VAL A 67 -4.27 -0.42 -8.04
N LEU A 68 -5.08 -1.05 -7.18
CA LEU A 68 -6.15 -0.40 -6.45
C LEU A 68 -5.65 0.01 -5.06
N VAL A 69 -5.67 1.31 -4.79
CA VAL A 69 -5.48 1.85 -3.45
C VAL A 69 -6.86 2.06 -2.83
N ALA A 70 -7.41 0.99 -2.24
CA ALA A 70 -8.73 1.02 -1.62
C ALA A 70 -8.65 1.69 -0.24
N LEU A 71 -9.19 2.91 -0.14
CA LEU A 71 -9.30 3.68 1.10
C LEU A 71 -10.67 3.45 1.75
N TYR A 72 -10.68 3.25 3.06
CA TYR A 72 -11.92 3.11 3.84
C TYR A 72 -11.73 3.61 5.27
N GLU A 73 -12.81 3.97 5.95
CA GLU A 73 -12.79 4.31 7.37
C GLU A 73 -13.16 3.09 8.22
N ASP A 74 -12.46 2.89 9.34
CA ASP A 74 -12.85 1.87 10.32
C ASP A 74 -14.02 2.40 11.16
N PRO A 75 -15.19 1.72 11.19
CA PRO A 75 -16.32 2.13 12.02
C PRO A 75 -15.99 2.24 13.52
N ALA A 76 -14.94 1.55 13.99
CA ALA A 76 -14.46 1.66 15.36
C ALA A 76 -13.57 2.90 15.62
N GLY A 77 -13.29 3.71 14.59
CA GLY A 77 -12.41 4.88 14.64
C GLY A 77 -10.96 4.57 14.26
N GLY A 78 -10.10 5.59 14.24
CA GLY A 78 -8.66 5.45 13.96
C GLY A 78 -8.18 6.01 12.61
N GLY A 79 -9.06 6.71 11.87
CA GLY A 79 -8.72 7.35 10.60
C GLY A 79 -8.82 6.43 9.38
N PRO A 80 -8.42 6.92 8.19
CA PRO A 80 -8.51 6.17 6.94
C PRO A 80 -7.47 5.05 6.89
N HIS A 81 -7.91 3.90 6.37
CA HIS A 81 -7.14 2.69 6.21
C HIS A 81 -7.01 2.33 4.73
N VAL A 82 -5.97 1.56 4.40
CA VAL A 82 -5.79 0.96 3.07
C VAL A 82 -5.89 -0.56 3.14
N VAL A 83 -6.43 -1.16 2.07
CA VAL A 83 -6.39 -2.62 1.90
C VAL A 83 -5.07 -3.03 1.28
N LEU A 84 -4.34 -3.90 1.99
CA LEU A 84 -3.13 -4.54 1.51
C LEU A 84 -3.34 -6.06 1.49
N THR A 85 -2.67 -6.72 0.58
CA THR A 85 -2.66 -8.18 0.45
C THR A 85 -1.29 -8.72 0.77
N ARG A 86 -1.24 -9.94 1.31
CA ARG A 86 0.00 -10.73 1.37
C ARG A 86 -0.01 -11.70 0.20
N ARG A 87 1.02 -11.65 -0.63
CA ARG A 87 1.17 -12.53 -1.79
C ARG A 87 1.36 -13.97 -1.35
N SER A 88 0.74 -14.88 -2.11
CA SER A 88 0.82 -16.31 -1.83
C SER A 88 2.27 -16.80 -1.79
N PRO A 89 2.64 -17.71 -0.87
CA PRO A 89 3.94 -18.39 -0.88
C PRO A 89 4.26 -19.07 -2.21
N ARG A 90 3.21 -19.49 -2.94
CA ARG A 90 3.32 -20.33 -4.14
C ARG A 90 3.62 -19.54 -5.41
N LEU A 91 3.76 -18.21 -5.33
CA LEU A 91 4.07 -17.40 -6.50
C LEU A 91 5.53 -17.61 -6.93
N ALA A 92 5.78 -17.48 -8.23
CA ALA A 92 7.14 -17.61 -8.79
C ALA A 92 8.03 -16.40 -8.45
N SER A 93 7.43 -15.26 -8.10
CA SER A 93 8.12 -14.04 -7.71
C SER A 93 7.34 -13.28 -6.63
N HIS A 94 8.08 -12.56 -5.79
CA HIS A 94 7.52 -11.70 -4.74
C HIS A 94 6.62 -12.45 -3.74
N SER A 95 6.97 -13.71 -3.44
CA SER A 95 6.23 -14.53 -2.49
C SER A 95 6.28 -13.94 -1.09
N HIS A 96 5.16 -13.98 -0.38
CA HIS A 96 4.96 -13.37 0.95
C HIS A 96 5.04 -11.85 1.03
N GLU A 97 5.37 -11.15 -0.05
CA GLU A 97 5.42 -9.69 -0.03
C GLU A 97 4.05 -9.08 0.21
N VAL A 98 4.04 -7.93 0.89
CA VAL A 98 2.85 -7.11 1.06
C VAL A 98 2.70 -6.24 -0.18
N SER A 99 1.52 -6.25 -0.78
CA SER A 99 1.24 -5.50 -2.01
C SER A 99 -0.17 -4.92 -2.02
N PHE A 100 -0.36 -3.83 -2.74
CA PHE A 100 -1.70 -3.41 -3.13
C PHE A 100 -2.36 -4.48 -4.01
N PRO A 101 -3.69 -4.64 -3.92
CA PRO A 101 -4.44 -5.39 -4.93
C PRO A 101 -4.17 -4.81 -6.32
N GLY A 102 -3.97 -5.65 -7.32
CA GLY A 102 -3.68 -5.18 -8.67
C GLY A 102 -3.22 -6.28 -9.60
N GLY A 103 -2.94 -5.91 -10.85
CA GLY A 103 -2.63 -6.83 -11.92
C GLY A 103 -2.04 -6.14 -13.14
N ARG A 104 -1.58 -6.98 -14.07
CA ARG A 104 -1.23 -6.54 -15.42
C ARG A 104 -2.51 -6.09 -16.12
N ARG A 105 -2.40 -5.07 -16.97
CA ARG A 105 -3.47 -4.68 -17.89
C ARG A 105 -3.68 -5.79 -18.93
N ASP A 106 -4.91 -6.23 -19.10
CA ASP A 106 -5.28 -7.16 -20.15
C ASP A 106 -5.69 -6.40 -21.43
N PRO A 107 -5.59 -7.04 -22.61
CA PRO A 107 -6.07 -6.45 -23.85
C PRO A 107 -7.59 -6.22 -23.76
N GLY A 108 -8.01 -4.98 -23.47
CA GLY A 108 -9.42 -4.59 -23.37
C GLY A 108 -9.77 -3.75 -22.15
N ASP A 109 -8.88 -3.67 -21.16
CA ASP A 109 -9.02 -2.76 -20.00
C ASP A 109 -8.86 -1.28 -20.40
#